data_AF-A3YYN7-F1
#
_entry.id   AF-A3YYN7-F1
#
_cell.length_a   1.000
_cell.length_b   1.000
_cell.length_c   1.000
_cell.angle_alpha   90.00
_cell.angle_beta   90.00
_cell.angle_gamma   90.00
#
_symmetry.space_group_name_H-M   'P 1'
#
loop_
_entity.id
_entity.type
_entity.pdbx_description
1 polymer ?
#
loop_
_entity_poly.entity_id
_entity_poly.type
_entity_poly.pdbx_seq_one_letter_code
_entity_poly.pdbx_strand_id
1 'polypeptide(L)'
;MGSSAMARQGFRWIAASSLGLAGLLLGAQAMAAPFSYDPVSFTSFANSRMKAQGKDVVFRNLALCRRDGSSSYRCLEGDVLRREAGQPGRELCRLRLVGYHPATRSINYVTQGCIKKTDQQRLKEQSEKLLLKGLDVLENLNP
;
A
#
# COMPACT_ATOMS: atom_id res chain seq x y z
N MET A 1 -29.89 -42.32 59.31
CA MET A 1 -30.43 -42.73 57.99
C MET A 1 -30.92 -41.46 57.32
N GLY A 2 -30.22 -40.81 56.41
CA GLY A 2 -29.38 -41.29 55.31
C GLY A 2 -29.96 -40.65 54.05
N SER A 3 -29.47 -39.45 53.74
CA SER A 3 -30.04 -38.49 52.78
C SER A 3 -30.32 -39.07 51.40
N SER A 4 -31.56 -38.94 50.93
CA SER A 4 -31.94 -39.18 49.53
C SER A 4 -31.44 -38.02 48.66
N ALA A 5 -30.27 -38.26 48.10
CA ALA A 5 -29.67 -37.71 46.89
C ALA A 5 -30.63 -36.86 46.03
N MET A 6 -30.32 -35.59 45.77
CA MET A 6 -29.50 -35.19 44.61
C MET A 6 -29.92 -35.95 43.35
N ALA A 7 -30.73 -35.33 42.48
CA ALA A 7 -30.68 -35.52 41.01
C ALA A 7 -31.83 -34.80 40.28
N ARG A 8 -32.04 -33.49 40.50
CA ARG A 8 -32.98 -32.73 39.66
C ARG A 8 -32.53 -31.30 39.39
N GLN A 9 -31.27 -31.10 39.01
CA GLN A 9 -30.79 -29.79 38.56
C GLN A 9 -29.49 -29.99 37.77
N GLY A 10 -29.59 -30.51 36.56
CA GLY A 10 -28.39 -30.79 35.77
C GLY A 10 -28.66 -31.20 34.35
N PHE A 11 -29.63 -30.58 33.66
CA PHE A 11 -29.87 -30.92 32.25
C PHE A 11 -30.52 -29.78 31.46
N ARG A 12 -29.98 -28.55 31.54
CA ARG A 12 -30.39 -27.45 30.65
C ARG A 12 -29.25 -26.53 30.16
N TRP A 13 -28.00 -26.98 30.21
CA TRP A 13 -26.84 -26.14 29.86
C TRP A 13 -25.86 -26.76 28.86
N ILE A 14 -26.30 -27.66 27.97
CA ILE A 14 -25.41 -28.23 26.93
C ILE A 14 -25.87 -27.89 25.50
N ALA A 15 -27.07 -27.34 25.30
CA ALA A 15 -27.58 -27.06 23.96
C ALA A 15 -27.28 -25.65 23.41
N ALA A 16 -26.54 -24.80 24.13
CA ALA A 16 -26.29 -23.41 23.71
C ALA A 16 -24.85 -23.11 23.30
N SER A 17 -23.93 -24.09 23.35
CA SER A 17 -22.50 -23.84 23.12
C SER A 17 -22.00 -24.23 21.71
N SER A 18 -22.80 -24.94 20.92
CA SER A 18 -22.39 -25.40 19.57
C SER A 18 -22.68 -24.40 18.44
N LEU A 19 -23.53 -23.37 18.66
CA LEU A 19 -23.82 -22.34 17.66
C LEU A 19 -22.88 -21.12 17.70
N GLY A 20 -22.04 -20.99 18.73
CA GLY A 20 -21.10 -19.86 18.86
C GLY A 20 -19.81 -20.00 18.05
N LEU A 21 -19.39 -21.22 17.70
CA LEU A 21 -18.12 -21.46 17.01
C LEU A 21 -18.22 -21.46 15.47
N ALA A 22 -19.42 -21.47 14.90
CA ALA A 22 -19.58 -21.40 13.44
C ALA A 22 -19.32 -19.98 12.88
N GLY A 23 -19.38 -18.94 13.71
CA GLY A 23 -19.17 -17.55 13.28
C GLY A 23 -17.69 -17.15 13.08
N LEU A 24 -16.74 -17.91 13.64
CA LEU A 24 -15.30 -17.59 13.55
C LEU A 24 -14.58 -18.21 12.34
N LEU A 25 -15.26 -19.05 11.56
CA LEU A 25 -14.70 -19.76 10.40
C LEU A 25 -15.02 -19.13 9.04
N LEU A 26 -15.59 -17.92 8.99
CA LEU A 26 -15.55 -17.08 7.78
C LEU A 26 -14.14 -16.47 7.60
N GLY A 27 -13.13 -17.35 7.69
CA GLY A 27 -11.74 -17.04 7.50
C GLY A 27 -11.45 -16.80 6.02
N ALA A 28 -10.82 -15.66 5.77
CA ALA A 28 -10.08 -15.36 4.55
C ALA A 28 -10.82 -15.67 3.24
N GLN A 29 -11.92 -14.95 2.97
CA GLN A 29 -12.24 -14.69 1.57
C GLN A 29 -10.97 -14.09 0.95
N ALA A 30 -10.36 -14.82 0.02
CA ALA A 30 -9.25 -14.37 -0.79
C ALA A 30 -9.78 -13.20 -1.62
N MET A 31 -9.83 -12.02 -1.01
CA MET A 31 -10.36 -10.84 -1.65
C MET A 31 -9.44 -10.54 -2.82
N ALA A 32 -10.02 -10.53 -4.02
CA ALA A 32 -9.33 -10.08 -5.22
C ALA A 32 -8.71 -8.71 -4.94
N ALA A 33 -7.60 -8.41 -5.62
CA ALA A 33 -7.02 -7.08 -5.57
C ALA A 33 -8.13 -6.06 -5.89
N PRO A 34 -8.33 -5.00 -5.08
CA PRO A 34 -9.39 -4.01 -5.30
C PRO A 34 -9.03 -3.01 -6.42
N PHE A 35 -8.23 -3.46 -7.39
CA PHE A 35 -7.66 -2.66 -8.46
C PHE A 35 -7.39 -3.55 -9.68
N SER A 36 -7.38 -2.95 -10.86
CA SER A 36 -6.95 -3.61 -12.10
C SER A 36 -5.45 -3.89 -12.07
N TYR A 37 -5.03 -5.04 -12.59
CA TYR A 37 -3.62 -5.47 -12.63
C TYR A 37 -2.78 -4.70 -13.67
N ASP A 38 -2.76 -3.38 -13.59
CA ASP A 38 -1.93 -2.49 -14.37
C ASP A 38 -1.13 -1.54 -13.46
N PRO A 39 0.03 -1.03 -13.91
CA PRO A 39 0.90 -0.18 -13.07
C PRO A 39 0.21 1.09 -12.57
N VAL A 40 -0.70 1.69 -13.35
CA VAL A 40 -1.32 2.99 -13.03
C VAL A 40 -2.36 2.80 -11.92
N SER A 41 -3.26 1.83 -12.09
CA SER A 41 -4.26 1.46 -11.10
C SER A 41 -3.62 1.03 -9.78
N PHE A 42 -2.56 0.23 -9.86
CA PHE A 42 -1.81 -0.17 -8.67
C PHE A 42 -1.13 1.02 -7.98
N THR A 43 -0.52 1.95 -8.74
CA THR A 43 0.09 3.16 -8.18
C THR A 43 -0.94 3.99 -7.42
N SER A 44 -2.12 4.21 -8.02
CA SER A 44 -3.22 4.96 -7.40
C SER A 44 -3.69 4.28 -6.10
N PHE A 45 -3.91 2.97 -6.15
CA PHE A 45 -4.30 2.19 -4.97
C PHE A 45 -3.24 2.24 -3.87
N ALA A 46 -1.97 2.00 -4.21
CA ALA A 46 -0.88 1.98 -3.25
C ALA A 46 -0.71 3.33 -2.55
N ASN A 47 -0.77 4.43 -3.29
CA ASN A 47 -0.70 5.78 -2.74
C ASN A 47 -1.88 6.10 -1.81
N SER A 48 -3.11 5.76 -2.24
CA SER A 48 -4.31 5.91 -1.41
C SER A 48 -4.18 5.11 -0.11
N ARG A 49 -3.71 3.86 -0.20
CA ARG A 49 -3.54 2.98 0.95
C ARG A 49 -2.50 3.50 1.94
N MET A 50 -1.35 3.97 1.46
CA MET A 50 -0.30 4.51 2.33
C MET A 50 -0.75 5.81 3.00
N LYS A 51 -1.47 6.68 2.29
CA LYS A 51 -2.08 7.88 2.86
C LYS A 51 -3.10 7.53 3.96
N ALA A 52 -3.95 6.53 3.73
CA ALA A 52 -4.91 6.05 4.73
C ALA A 52 -4.22 5.45 5.97
N GLN A 53 -2.98 4.96 5.83
CA GLN A 53 -2.14 4.50 6.94
C GLN A 53 -1.34 5.63 7.61
N GLY A 54 -1.56 6.89 7.23
CA GLY A 54 -0.83 8.04 7.78
C GLY A 54 0.63 8.14 7.33
N LYS A 55 1.03 7.40 6.29
CA LYS A 55 2.41 7.44 5.76
C LYS A 55 2.49 8.49 4.65
N ASP A 56 3.39 9.46 4.79
CA ASP A 56 3.68 10.46 3.75
C ASP A 56 4.68 9.90 2.74
N VAL A 57 4.21 8.91 1.97
CA VAL A 57 4.94 8.30 0.86
C VAL A 57 4.13 8.33 -0.43
N VAL A 58 4.81 8.55 -1.55
CA VAL A 58 4.19 8.60 -2.88
C VAL A 58 5.01 7.78 -3.86
N PHE A 59 4.42 6.72 -4.39
CA PHE A 59 4.95 5.91 -5.47
C PHE A 59 4.64 6.54 -6.83
N ARG A 60 5.58 6.41 -7.76
CA ARG A 60 5.46 6.87 -9.15
C ARG A 60 6.39 6.11 -10.08
N ASN A 61 6.16 6.24 -11.38
CA ASN A 61 6.97 5.59 -12.43
C ASN A 61 7.09 4.07 -12.24
N LEU A 62 6.05 3.41 -11.71
CA LEU A 62 6.10 1.98 -11.46
C LEU A 62 6.18 1.21 -12.79
N ALA A 63 7.12 0.28 -12.87
CA ALA A 63 7.39 -0.52 -14.05
C ALA A 63 7.72 -1.98 -13.68
N LEU A 64 7.78 -2.84 -14.70
CA LEU A 64 8.04 -4.28 -14.57
C LEU A 64 7.10 -4.94 -13.56
N CYS A 65 5.81 -4.60 -13.70
CA CYS A 65 4.77 -5.07 -12.80
C CYS A 65 4.25 -6.45 -13.23
N ARG A 66 4.00 -7.31 -12.25
CA ARG A 66 3.50 -8.66 -12.46
C ARG A 66 2.58 -9.08 -11.33
N ARG A 67 1.57 -9.85 -11.69
CA ARG A 67 0.75 -10.60 -10.75
C ARG A 67 1.59 -11.73 -10.18
N ASP A 68 1.49 -11.94 -8.87
CA ASP A 68 2.22 -12.98 -8.16
C ASP A 68 1.18 -13.82 -7.39
N GLY A 69 0.82 -14.98 -7.92
CA GLY A 69 -0.31 -15.78 -7.43
C GLY A 69 -1.69 -15.19 -7.77
N SER A 70 -2.71 -15.51 -6.96
CA SER A 70 -4.11 -15.21 -7.26
C SER A 70 -4.50 -13.75 -7.02
N SER A 71 -4.02 -13.10 -5.95
CA SER A 71 -4.48 -11.74 -5.61
C SER A 71 -3.35 -10.75 -5.33
N SER A 72 -2.09 -11.17 -5.44
CA SER A 72 -0.96 -10.28 -5.17
C SER A 72 -0.43 -9.66 -6.47
N TYR A 73 0.15 -8.48 -6.33
CA TYR A 73 0.70 -7.71 -7.46
C TYR A 73 1.94 -6.97 -6.99
N ARG A 74 2.99 -6.99 -7.79
CA ARG A 74 4.27 -6.36 -7.48
C ARG A 74 4.89 -5.70 -8.70
N CYS A 75 5.57 -4.59 -8.48
CA CYS A 75 6.41 -3.92 -9.46
C CYS A 75 7.87 -3.98 -8.98
N LEU A 76 8.79 -4.21 -9.91
CA LEU A 76 10.23 -4.36 -9.62
C LEU A 76 11.03 -3.09 -9.88
N GLU A 77 10.38 -2.08 -10.47
CA GLU A 77 10.99 -0.80 -10.73
C GLU A 77 10.00 0.34 -10.45
N GLY A 78 10.55 1.50 -10.09
CA GLY A 78 9.84 2.75 -9.91
C GLY A 78 10.51 3.61 -8.86
N ASP A 79 9.81 4.67 -8.46
CA ASP A 79 10.31 5.62 -7.47
C ASP A 79 9.34 5.74 -6.30
N VAL A 80 9.88 5.97 -5.11
CA VAL A 80 9.11 6.38 -3.93
C VAL A 80 9.65 7.70 -3.41
N LEU A 81 8.75 8.67 -3.30
CA LEU A 81 8.97 9.87 -2.51
C LEU A 81 8.60 9.58 -1.07
N ARG A 82 9.46 9.93 -0.12
CA ARG A 82 9.18 9.83 1.31
C ARG A 82 9.44 11.16 1.98
N ARG A 83 8.55 11.58 2.87
CA ARG A 83 8.86 12.66 3.81
C ARG A 83 9.17 12.05 5.17
N GLU A 84 10.32 12.42 5.72
CA GLU A 84 10.68 12.05 7.08
C GLU A 84 10.03 13.02 8.07
N ALA A 85 9.49 12.50 9.17
CA ALA A 85 8.83 13.34 10.16
C ALA A 85 9.86 14.30 10.79
N GLY A 86 9.57 15.60 10.80
CA GLY A 86 10.43 16.62 11.40
C GLY A 86 11.61 17.08 10.53
N GLN A 87 11.77 16.58 9.30
CA GLN A 87 12.80 17.09 8.37
C GLN A 87 12.18 17.84 7.19
N PRO A 88 12.74 19.00 6.79
CA PRO A 88 12.34 19.69 5.58
C PRO A 88 12.80 18.91 4.33
N GLY A 89 11.91 18.81 3.34
CA GLY A 89 12.18 18.16 2.05
C GLY A 89 11.51 16.79 1.86
N ARG A 90 11.83 16.14 0.73
CA ARG A 90 11.38 14.79 0.39
C ARG A 90 12.55 13.97 -0.14
N GLU A 91 12.71 12.77 0.37
CA GLU A 91 13.65 11.80 -0.18
C GLU A 91 13.05 11.16 -1.42
N LEU A 92 13.82 11.11 -2.49
CA LEU A 92 13.49 10.32 -3.67
C LEU A 92 14.32 9.04 -3.63
N CYS A 93 13.66 7.91 -3.42
CA CYS A 93 14.29 6.61 -3.42
C CYS A 93 13.88 5.81 -4.65
N ARG A 94 14.86 5.13 -5.26
CA ARG A 94 14.59 4.17 -6.32
C ARG A 94 14.10 2.86 -5.70
N LEU A 95 12.99 2.33 -6.21
CA LEU A 95 12.41 1.08 -5.74
C LEU A 95 13.14 -0.12 -6.34
N ARG A 96 13.39 -1.11 -5.48
CA ARG A 96 13.72 -2.48 -5.90
C ARG A 96 12.45 -3.29 -6.09
N LEU A 97 11.46 -3.03 -5.25
CA LEU A 97 10.20 -3.74 -5.23
C LEU A 97 9.15 -2.90 -4.52
N VAL A 98 7.93 -2.93 -5.02
CA VAL A 98 6.72 -2.55 -4.27
C VAL A 98 5.64 -3.56 -4.59
N GLY A 99 4.90 -4.01 -3.59
CA GLY A 99 3.88 -5.03 -3.78
C GLY A 99 2.72 -4.94 -2.79
N TYR A 100 1.58 -5.44 -3.24
CA TYR A 100 0.38 -5.61 -2.44
C TYR A 100 0.28 -7.04 -1.93
N HIS A 101 -0.04 -7.19 -0.64
CA HIS A 101 -0.32 -8.50 -0.04
C HIS A 101 -1.81 -8.60 0.30
N PRO A 102 -2.56 -9.53 -0.31
CA PRO A 102 -4.01 -9.62 -0.15
C PRO A 102 -4.43 -10.04 1.27
N ALA A 103 -3.69 -10.96 1.89
CA ALA A 103 -4.01 -11.46 3.24
C ALA A 103 -3.92 -10.36 4.31
N THR A 104 -2.90 -9.51 4.24
CA THR A 104 -2.67 -8.41 5.20
C THR A 104 -3.23 -7.06 4.73
N ARG A 105 -3.71 -6.99 3.47
CA ARG A 105 -4.13 -5.75 2.80
C ARG A 105 -3.10 -4.63 2.93
N SER A 106 -1.82 -4.99 2.85
CA SER A 106 -0.70 -4.07 3.07
C SER A 106 0.08 -3.82 1.78
N ILE A 107 0.71 -2.65 1.71
CA ILE A 107 1.70 -2.32 0.69
C ILE A 107 3.08 -2.45 1.34
N ASN A 108 3.91 -3.33 0.79
CA ASN A 108 5.29 -3.54 1.20
C ASN A 108 6.20 -3.06 0.08
N TYR A 109 7.32 -2.42 0.42
CA TYR A 109 8.28 -1.96 -0.57
C TYR A 109 9.70 -2.02 -0.05
N VAL A 110 10.66 -2.11 -0.97
CA VAL A 110 12.09 -2.16 -0.73
C VAL A 110 12.75 -1.16 -1.66
N THR A 111 13.64 -0.33 -1.12
CA THR A 111 14.40 0.69 -1.87
C THR A 111 15.80 0.17 -2.20
N GLN A 112 16.35 0.53 -3.37
CA GLN A 112 17.75 0.25 -3.73
C GLN A 112 18.69 1.34 -3.23
N GLY A 113 18.25 2.60 -3.27
CA GLY A 113 19.03 3.75 -2.85
C GLY A 113 18.17 5.01 -2.80
N CYS A 114 18.57 5.99 -1.99
CA CYS A 114 17.82 7.22 -1.75
C CYS A 114 18.69 8.44 -2.00
N ILE A 115 18.12 9.44 -2.66
CA ILE A 115 18.72 10.75 -2.84
C ILE A 115 17.83 11.75 -2.09
N LYS A 116 18.40 12.45 -1.11
CA LYS A 116 17.76 13.60 -0.50
C LYS A 116 17.74 14.73 -1.54
N LYS A 117 16.59 14.94 -2.17
CA LYS A 117 16.36 16.15 -2.96
C LYS A 117 15.81 17.21 -2.03
N THR A 118 16.62 18.23 -1.75
CA THR A 118 16.14 19.41 -1.03
C THR A 118 15.16 20.18 -1.92
N ASP A 119 14.24 20.92 -1.30
CA ASP A 119 13.25 21.72 -2.05
C ASP A 119 13.94 22.74 -2.99
N GLN A 120 15.14 23.22 -2.64
CA GLN A 120 15.99 24.04 -3.51
C GLN A 120 16.43 23.33 -4.79
N GLN A 121 16.88 22.07 -4.72
CA GLN A 121 17.25 21.31 -5.92
C GLN A 121 16.04 21.08 -6.82
N ARG A 122 14.86 20.85 -6.24
CA ARG A 122 13.62 20.71 -7.00
C ARG A 122 13.22 21.99 -7.71
N LEU A 123 13.31 23.13 -7.02
CA LEU A 123 13.03 24.44 -7.61
C LEU A 123 13.98 24.71 -8.77
N LYS A 124 15.26 24.39 -8.63
CA LYS A 124 16.27 24.57 -9.68
C LYS A 124 15.98 23.71 -10.92
N GLU A 125 15.69 22.42 -10.75
CA GLU A 125 15.32 21.54 -11.87
C GLU A 125 14.02 21.99 -12.54
N GLN A 126 13.03 22.46 -11.77
CA GLN A 126 11.78 22.96 -12.34
C GLN A 126 11.98 24.28 -13.10
N SER A 127 12.81 25.19 -12.58
CA SER A 127 13.13 26.44 -13.28
C SER A 127 13.92 26.19 -14.56
N GLU A 128 14.90 25.28 -14.55
CA GLU A 128 15.67 24.89 -15.74
C GLU A 128 14.76 24.27 -16.81
N LYS A 129 13.82 23.41 -16.41
CA LYS A 129 12.87 22.78 -17.34
C LYS A 129 11.91 23.80 -17.96
N LEU A 130 11.52 24.83 -17.20
CA LEU A 130 10.69 25.93 -17.72
C LEU A 130 11.48 26.85 -18.66
N LEU A 131 12.74 27.16 -18.32
CA LEU A 131 13.63 27.95 -19.17
C LEU A 131 13.88 27.26 -20.52
N LEU A 132 14.19 25.95 -20.50
CA LEU A 132 14.40 25.19 -21.73
C LEU A 132 13.14 25.15 -22.62
N LYS A 133 11.96 25.00 -22.02
CA LYS A 133 10.70 25.11 -22.78
C LYS A 133 10.46 26.51 -23.34
N GLY A 134 10.80 27.55 -22.58
CA GLY A 134 10.68 28.93 -23.06
C GLY A 134 11.61 29.21 -24.23
N LEU A 135 12.85 28.73 -24.16
CA LEU A 135 13.84 28.82 -25.23
C LEU A 135 13.39 28.06 -26.49
N ASP A 136 12.92 26.82 -26.35
CA ASP A 136 12.40 26.01 -27.46
C ASP A 136 11.20 26.68 -28.15
N VAL A 137 10.31 27.33 -27.40
CA VAL A 137 9.19 28.10 -27.95
C VAL A 137 9.69 29.34 -28.71
N LEU A 138 10.72 30.04 -28.21
CA LEU A 138 11.29 31.22 -28.86
C LEU A 138 12.04 30.86 -30.15
N GLU A 139 12.77 29.75 -30.17
CA GLU A 139 13.45 29.26 -31.38
C GLU A 139 12.44 28.83 -32.45
N ASN A 140 11.32 28.21 -32.07
CA ASN A 140 10.28 27.79 -33.01
C ASN A 140 9.31 28.93 -33.44
N LEU A 141 9.34 30.08 -32.77
CA LEU A 141 8.53 31.27 -33.14
C LEU A 141 9.24 32.17 -34.16
N ASN A 142 10.50 31.91 -34.48
CA ASN A 142 11.31 32.68 -35.43
C ASN A 142 11.76 31.77 -36.60
N PRO A 143 10.84 31.37 -37.51
CA PRO A 143 11.19 30.60 -38.72
C PRO A 143 12.03 31.42 -39.71
#